data_AF-A0A6C0J740-F1
#
_entry.id   AF-A0A6C0J740-F1
#
_cell.length_a   1.000
_cell.length_b   1.000
_cell.length_c   1.000
_cell.angle_alpha   90.00
_cell.angle_beta   90.00
_cell.angle_gamma   90.00
#
_symmetry.space_group_name_H-M   'P 1'
#
loop_
_entity.id
_entity.type
_entity.pdbx_description
1 polymer ?
#
loop_
_entity_poly.entity_id
_entity_poly.type
_entity_poly.pdbx_seq_one_letter_code
_entity_poly.pdbx_strand_id
1 'polypeptide(L)'
;MCYSINRINTVYDNNNDNNSEHSEDDSIIINNTDTDTDTDIDTDTDIDTDTEMREYSLDYDTEEGIEYDSIHNEDAEHFYTEKEHNNYYIGLCHSYCTPSYVHYLLLSTSVSARTFFNHPYKNVNNYLYYYGLIRVPNHNIQIMQLKIHTINGMESYNVIIKTYWLRLIQRHWKQIYKKRLSIIKQRIQPNNQQYKSIHGNYPLHISKLPSLCGMLSTYQKSLNIKID
;
A
#
# COMPACT_ATOMS: atom_id res chain seq x y z
N MET A 1 10.04 3.53 25.51
CA MET A 1 9.35 2.26 25.80
C MET A 1 8.23 2.08 24.80
N CYS A 2 8.12 0.86 24.29
CA CYS A 2 7.45 0.51 23.03
C CYS A 2 5.99 0.07 23.22
N TYR A 3 5.21 0.32 22.16
CA TYR A 3 3.97 -0.30 21.67
C TYR A 3 2.79 -0.64 22.59
N SER A 4 1.62 -0.16 22.18
CA SER A 4 0.35 -0.89 22.31
C SER A 4 -0.51 -0.59 21.08
N ILE A 5 -0.62 -1.57 20.18
CA ILE A 5 -1.61 -1.58 19.09
C ILE A 5 -2.68 -2.58 19.50
N ASN A 6 -3.88 -2.08 19.75
CA ASN A 6 -5.07 -2.90 19.93
C ASN A 6 -5.40 -3.59 18.59
N ARG A 7 -5.31 -4.93 18.56
CA ARG A 7 -5.82 -5.76 17.47
C ARG A 7 -7.35 -5.70 17.46
N ILE A 8 -7.93 -5.25 16.35
CA ILE A 8 -9.33 -5.52 16.03
C ILE A 8 -9.35 -6.86 15.28
N ASN A 9 -9.94 -7.88 15.90
CA ASN A 9 -10.21 -9.18 15.27
C ASN A 9 -11.39 -9.03 14.30
N THR A 10 -11.15 -9.19 13.00
CA THR A 10 -12.22 -9.46 12.04
C THR A 10 -12.46 -10.96 11.98
N VAL A 11 -13.59 -11.37 12.54
CA VAL A 11 -14.18 -12.71 12.39
C VAL A 11 -14.50 -12.91 10.91
N TYR A 12 -13.87 -13.91 10.29
CA TYR A 12 -14.30 -14.46 9.00
C TYR A 12 -15.22 -15.65 9.30
N ASP A 13 -16.52 -15.48 9.04
CA ASP A 13 -17.47 -16.58 8.91
C ASP A 13 -17.18 -17.32 7.59
N ASN A 14 -16.68 -18.55 7.70
CA ASN A 14 -16.66 -19.50 6.59
C ASN A 14 -17.60 -20.65 6.96
N ASN A 15 -18.87 -20.51 6.55
CA ASN A 15 -19.79 -21.63 6.44
C ASN A 15 -19.45 -22.39 5.15
N ASN A 16 -18.98 -23.62 5.29
CA ASN A 16 -19.11 -24.62 4.23
C ASN A 16 -19.24 -26.00 4.89
N ASP A 17 -20.49 -26.37 5.15
CA ASP A 17 -20.89 -27.75 5.41
C ASP A 17 -20.64 -28.57 4.15
N ASN A 18 -19.90 -29.68 4.27
CA ASN A 18 -20.11 -30.90 3.49
C ASN A 18 -19.39 -32.07 4.19
N ASN A 19 -20.19 -32.95 4.79
CA ASN A 19 -19.82 -34.28 5.29
C ASN A 19 -19.79 -35.31 4.14
N SER A 20 -18.83 -36.23 4.17
CA SER A 20 -18.86 -37.64 3.68
C SER A 20 -17.40 -38.15 3.64
N GLU A 21 -16.92 -38.87 4.66
CA GLU A 21 -16.91 -40.35 4.85
C GLU A 21 -15.70 -41.09 4.24
N HIS A 22 -14.98 -41.82 5.12
CA HIS A 22 -14.22 -43.09 4.94
C HIS A 22 -13.07 -43.16 3.91
N SER A 23 -12.02 -43.99 4.03
CA SER A 23 -11.38 -44.87 5.02
C SER A 23 -10.04 -45.33 4.38
N GLU A 24 -8.96 -45.50 5.16
CA GLU A 24 -8.14 -46.74 5.33
C GLU A 24 -6.66 -46.29 5.21
N ASP A 25 -5.85 -46.39 6.27
CA ASP A 25 -5.17 -47.57 6.84
C ASP A 25 -3.87 -47.90 6.08
N ASP A 26 -2.73 -47.74 6.75
CA ASP A 26 -1.51 -48.52 6.53
C ASP A 26 -0.50 -48.25 7.66
N SER A 27 -0.55 -49.15 8.63
CA SER A 27 0.51 -49.44 9.61
C SER A 27 1.78 -49.97 8.92
N ILE A 28 2.97 -49.88 9.55
CA ILE A 28 3.96 -50.99 9.65
C ILE A 28 5.24 -50.59 10.43
N ILE A 29 5.40 -51.29 11.57
CA ILE A 29 6.59 -51.95 12.16
C ILE A 29 7.71 -51.11 12.82
N ILE A 30 7.73 -51.24 14.15
CA ILE A 30 8.87 -51.09 15.06
C ILE A 30 9.68 -52.40 15.05
N ASN A 31 11.01 -52.32 15.07
CA ASN A 31 11.85 -53.28 15.80
C ASN A 31 13.22 -52.68 16.20
N ASN A 32 13.51 -52.89 17.49
CA ASN A 32 14.70 -52.52 18.25
C ASN A 32 15.97 -53.23 17.78
N THR A 33 17.14 -52.66 18.09
CA THR A 33 18.17 -53.34 18.89
C THR A 33 19.16 -52.34 19.50
N ASP A 34 19.39 -52.55 20.79
CA ASP A 34 20.29 -51.84 21.69
C ASP A 34 21.77 -52.01 21.34
N THR A 35 22.56 -50.95 21.55
CA THR A 35 23.95 -51.08 22.01
C THR A 35 24.27 -49.92 22.95
N ASP A 36 24.27 -50.25 24.24
CA ASP A 36 24.87 -49.47 25.31
C ASP A 36 26.39 -49.38 25.11
N THR A 37 26.93 -48.17 25.20
CA THR A 37 28.26 -47.93 25.76
C THR A 37 28.24 -46.63 26.54
N ASP A 38 28.17 -46.77 27.87
CA ASP A 38 28.45 -45.74 28.85
C ASP A 38 29.92 -45.27 28.73
N THR A 39 30.13 -43.96 28.63
CA THR A 39 31.32 -43.29 29.15
C THR A 39 30.93 -41.91 29.68
N ASP A 40 30.78 -41.81 30.99
CA ASP A 40 30.74 -40.56 31.74
C ASP A 40 32.14 -39.94 31.79
N ILE A 41 32.31 -38.75 31.22
CA ILE A 41 33.35 -37.79 31.62
C ILE A 41 32.73 -36.38 31.60
N ASP A 42 32.44 -35.87 32.79
CA ASP A 42 32.29 -34.44 33.08
C ASP A 42 33.60 -33.71 32.75
N THR A 43 33.53 -32.60 32.01
CA THR A 43 34.20 -31.33 32.36
C THR A 43 33.92 -30.23 31.31
N ASP A 44 33.45 -29.12 31.86
CA ASP A 44 33.58 -27.73 31.41
C ASP A 44 32.84 -27.24 30.17
N THR A 45 31.89 -26.36 30.47
CA THR A 45 31.04 -25.56 29.61
C THR A 45 31.83 -24.38 29.07
N ASP A 46 32.41 -24.54 27.89
CA ASP A 46 32.75 -23.38 27.05
C ASP A 46 31.49 -22.97 26.29
N ILE A 47 30.84 -21.92 26.80
CA ILE A 47 29.78 -21.21 26.10
C ILE A 47 30.47 -20.48 24.94
N ASP A 48 30.62 -21.17 23.81
CA ASP A 48 30.79 -20.51 22.53
C ASP A 48 29.49 -19.77 22.24
N THR A 49 29.49 -18.48 22.56
CA THR A 49 28.53 -17.54 21.98
C THR A 49 28.83 -17.42 20.49
N ASP A 50 28.42 -18.43 19.72
CA ASP A 50 28.03 -18.25 18.32
C ASP A 50 26.75 -17.42 18.32
N THR A 51 26.93 -16.14 18.67
CA THR A 51 26.06 -15.11 18.15
C THR A 51 26.35 -15.13 16.66
N GLU A 52 25.58 -15.93 15.92
CA GLU A 52 25.41 -15.77 14.48
C GLU A 52 24.98 -14.32 14.27
N MET A 53 25.99 -13.48 14.10
CA MET A 53 25.88 -12.14 13.57
C MET A 53 25.29 -12.36 12.19
N ARG A 54 23.96 -12.30 12.09
CA ARG A 54 23.25 -12.26 10.81
C ARG A 54 23.87 -11.11 10.03
N GLU A 55 24.82 -11.49 9.20
CA GLU A 55 25.41 -10.67 8.18
C GLU A 55 24.23 -10.17 7.36
N TYR A 56 23.94 -8.88 7.47
CA TYR A 56 23.06 -8.23 6.52
C TYR A 56 23.84 -8.26 5.20
N SER A 57 23.75 -9.37 4.46
CA SER A 57 24.22 -9.40 3.08
C SER A 57 23.40 -8.34 2.37
N LEU A 58 24.04 -7.21 2.07
CA LEU A 58 23.47 -6.26 1.15
C LEU A 58 23.27 -7.02 -0.17
N ASP A 59 22.01 -7.07 -0.58
CA ASP A 59 21.43 -7.85 -1.66
C ASP A 59 21.91 -7.42 -3.07
N TYR A 60 23.15 -6.93 -3.19
CA TYR A 60 23.70 -6.34 -4.42
C TYR A 60 23.89 -7.37 -5.55
N ASP A 61 23.93 -8.67 -5.24
CA ASP A 61 24.19 -9.74 -6.22
C ASP A 61 22.93 -10.50 -6.65
N THR A 62 21.75 -10.10 -6.18
CA THR A 62 20.47 -10.70 -6.60
C THR A 62 19.96 -9.98 -7.85
N GLU A 63 19.30 -10.70 -8.77
CA GLU A 63 18.74 -10.12 -10.01
C GLU A 63 17.83 -8.90 -9.73
N GLU A 64 17.13 -8.91 -8.58
CA GLU A 64 16.34 -7.76 -8.12
C GLU A 64 17.19 -6.53 -7.74
N GLY A 65 18.36 -6.72 -7.11
CA GLY A 65 19.29 -5.64 -6.75
C GLY A 65 19.86 -4.94 -7.99
N ILE A 66 20.22 -5.73 -9.01
CA ILE A 66 20.69 -5.23 -10.31
C ILE A 66 19.60 -4.36 -10.98
N GLU A 67 18.33 -4.75 -10.87
CA GLU A 67 17.23 -3.97 -11.42
C GLU A 67 17.06 -2.62 -10.70
N TYR A 68 17.16 -2.58 -9.37
CA TYR A 68 17.05 -1.32 -8.62
C TYR A 68 18.20 -0.35 -8.93
N ASP A 69 19.41 -0.88 -9.13
CA ASP A 69 20.57 -0.09 -9.56
C ASP A 69 20.37 0.48 -10.97
N SER A 70 19.77 -0.30 -11.88
CA SER A 70 19.41 0.19 -13.21
C SER A 70 18.40 1.34 -13.14
N ILE A 71 17.35 1.21 -12.31
CA ILE A 71 16.36 2.27 -12.05
C ILE A 71 17.05 3.52 -11.48
N HIS A 72 17.95 3.35 -10.51
CA HIS A 72 18.68 4.47 -9.91
C HIS A 72 19.55 5.21 -10.93
N ASN A 73 20.25 4.47 -11.78
CA ASN A 73 21.09 5.04 -12.83
C ASN A 73 20.25 5.83 -13.86
N GLU A 74 19.06 5.35 -14.23
CA GLU A 74 18.13 6.09 -15.09
C GLU A 74 17.60 7.36 -14.40
N ASP A 75 17.28 7.29 -13.11
CA ASP A 75 16.67 8.38 -12.34
C ASP A 75 17.68 9.32 -11.65
N ALA A 76 18.98 9.12 -11.86
CA ALA A 76 20.05 9.77 -11.11
C ALA A 76 19.93 11.31 -11.13
N GLU A 77 19.59 11.90 -12.28
CA GLU A 77 19.38 13.34 -12.40
C GLU A 77 18.28 13.82 -11.43
N HIS A 78 17.12 13.15 -11.43
CA HIS A 78 16.02 13.49 -10.52
C HIS A 78 16.40 13.24 -9.07
N PHE A 79 17.12 12.17 -8.78
CA PHE A 79 17.55 11.81 -7.43
C PHE A 79 18.44 12.89 -6.81
N TYR A 80 19.51 13.28 -7.51
CA TYR A 80 20.53 14.22 -7.00
C TYR A 80 20.16 15.70 -7.16
N THR A 81 19.18 16.04 -8.00
CA THR A 81 18.73 17.43 -8.12
C THR A 81 18.09 17.92 -6.82
N GLU A 82 18.38 19.16 -6.44
CA GLU A 82 17.78 19.82 -5.28
C GLU A 82 16.26 19.86 -5.41
N LYS A 83 15.56 19.61 -4.30
CA LYS A 83 14.10 19.58 -4.31
C LYS A 83 13.56 20.98 -4.06
N GLU A 84 12.48 21.33 -4.72
CA GLU A 84 11.94 22.69 -4.76
C GLU A 84 10.70 22.83 -3.89
N HIS A 85 10.62 23.94 -3.17
CA HIS A 85 9.46 24.29 -2.36
C HIS A 85 8.18 24.38 -3.22
N ASN A 86 7.06 23.87 -2.72
CA ASN A 86 5.75 23.79 -3.38
C ASN A 86 5.66 22.88 -4.61
N ASN A 87 6.74 22.22 -5.02
CA ASN A 87 6.71 21.30 -6.15
C ASN A 87 6.09 19.94 -5.75
N TYR A 88 5.69 19.15 -6.75
CA TYR A 88 5.04 17.86 -6.59
C TYR A 88 6.02 16.73 -6.89
N TYR A 89 6.01 15.71 -6.02
CA TYR A 89 6.89 14.56 -6.11
C TYR A 89 6.11 13.26 -5.99
N ILE A 90 6.55 12.25 -6.73
CA ILE A 90 6.10 10.87 -6.62
C ILE A 90 7.15 10.15 -5.79
N GLY A 91 6.76 9.52 -4.68
CA GLY A 91 7.76 8.93 -3.80
C GLY A 91 7.24 8.41 -2.47
N LEU A 92 8.16 8.21 -1.54
CA LEU A 92 7.88 7.76 -0.18
C LEU A 92 7.99 8.92 0.80
N CYS A 93 7.19 8.85 1.86
CA CYS A 93 7.31 9.72 3.03
C CYS A 93 7.40 8.90 4.31
N HIS A 94 8.08 9.47 5.29
CA HIS A 94 8.17 8.91 6.63
C HIS A 94 7.39 9.79 7.62
N SER A 95 6.72 9.15 8.56
CA SER A 95 6.00 9.82 9.65
C SER A 95 6.95 10.01 10.83
N TYR A 96 7.23 11.25 11.19
CA TYR A 96 8.08 11.60 12.31
C TYR A 96 7.23 12.21 13.44
N CYS A 97 7.45 11.75 14.67
CA CYS A 97 6.77 12.27 15.85
C CYS A 97 7.79 12.96 16.76
N THR A 98 7.57 14.23 17.04
CA THR A 98 8.36 14.98 18.03
C THR A 98 8.07 14.51 19.47
N PRO A 99 8.95 14.80 20.43
CA PRO A 99 8.66 14.58 21.86
C PRO A 99 7.38 15.26 22.35
N SER A 100 6.95 16.34 21.70
CA SER A 100 5.71 17.07 21.99
C SER A 100 4.47 16.46 21.32
N TYR A 101 4.56 15.24 20.78
CA TYR A 101 3.48 14.52 20.10
C TYR A 101 2.96 15.18 18.81
N VAL A 102 3.70 16.14 18.25
CA VAL A 102 3.40 16.71 16.94
C VAL A 102 3.91 15.76 15.86
N HIS A 103 3.02 15.47 14.89
CA HIS A 103 3.27 14.54 13.80
C HIS A 103 3.61 15.28 12.51
N TYR A 104 4.72 14.92 11.89
CA TYR A 104 5.19 15.46 10.63
C TYR A 104 5.31 14.35 9.60
N LEU A 105 5.04 14.69 8.34
CA LEU A 105 5.37 13.83 7.21
C LEU A 105 6.57 14.44 6.50
N LEU A 106 7.65 13.66 6.43
CA LEU A 106 8.89 14.07 5.80
C LEU A 106 9.07 13.33 4.48
N LEU A 107 9.55 14.02 3.46
CA LEU A 107 9.97 13.37 2.21
C LEU A 107 11.11 12.40 2.53
N SER A 108 10.99 11.14 2.09
CA SER A 108 12.08 10.15 2.21
C SER A 108 12.86 10.07 0.89
N THR A 109 12.17 9.65 -0.17
CA THR A 109 12.72 9.50 -1.51
C THR A 109 11.66 9.85 -2.53
N SER A 110 12.11 10.22 -3.72
CA SER A 110 11.22 10.50 -4.85
C SER A 110 11.82 9.97 -6.13
N VAL A 111 10.95 9.63 -7.07
CA VAL A 111 11.28 9.16 -8.41
C VAL A 111 10.73 10.14 -9.44
N SER A 112 11.38 10.28 -10.59
CA SER A 112 10.81 11.07 -11.68
C SER A 112 9.54 10.43 -12.23
N ALA A 113 8.68 11.25 -12.84
CA ALA A 113 7.48 10.73 -13.49
C ALA A 113 7.81 9.74 -14.62
N ARG A 114 8.89 10.01 -15.38
CA ARG A 114 9.35 9.16 -16.47
C ARG A 114 9.68 7.76 -15.97
N THR A 115 10.57 7.66 -14.98
CA THR A 115 11.00 6.40 -14.40
C THR A 115 9.83 5.67 -13.74
N PHE A 116 8.95 6.39 -13.03
CA PHE A 116 7.75 5.80 -12.42
C PHE A 116 6.84 5.08 -13.42
N PHE A 117 6.68 5.62 -14.65
CA PHE A 117 5.82 5.00 -15.67
C PHE A 117 6.53 3.97 -16.55
N ASN A 118 7.86 3.95 -16.55
CA ASN A 118 8.65 3.00 -17.34
C ASN A 118 8.83 1.64 -16.65
N HIS A 119 8.75 1.61 -15.32
CA HIS A 119 9.05 0.41 -14.52
C HIS A 119 7.82 -0.14 -13.80
N PRO A 120 7.78 -1.46 -13.50
CA PRO A 120 6.72 -2.05 -12.70
C PRO A 120 6.61 -1.37 -11.33
N TYR A 121 5.37 -1.16 -10.85
CA TYR A 121 5.12 -0.48 -9.57
C TYR A 121 5.90 -1.09 -8.40
N LYS A 122 5.99 -2.43 -8.32
CA LYS A 122 6.73 -3.14 -7.27
C LYS A 122 8.20 -2.74 -7.26
N ASN A 123 8.82 -2.68 -8.44
CA ASN A 123 10.25 -2.43 -8.60
C ASN A 123 10.57 -0.97 -8.24
N VAL A 124 9.73 -0.03 -8.66
CA VAL A 124 9.87 1.38 -8.25
C VAL A 124 9.67 1.55 -6.74
N ASN A 125 8.70 0.85 -6.14
CA ASN A 125 8.41 0.95 -4.71
C ASN A 125 9.60 0.41 -3.88
N ASN A 126 10.17 -0.73 -4.30
CA ASN A 126 11.35 -1.34 -3.70
C ASN A 126 12.61 -0.50 -3.91
N TYR A 127 12.85 0.02 -5.12
CA TYR A 127 13.92 0.97 -5.42
C TYR A 127 13.88 2.15 -4.45
N LEU A 128 12.73 2.81 -4.32
CA LEU A 128 12.56 3.96 -3.41
C LEU A 128 12.81 3.60 -1.95
N TYR A 129 12.53 2.36 -1.55
CA TYR A 129 12.78 1.85 -0.20
C TYR A 129 14.26 1.56 0.05
N TYR A 130 14.95 0.91 -0.89
CA TYR A 130 16.36 0.52 -0.75
C TYR A 130 17.32 1.69 -0.91
N TYR A 131 17.05 2.59 -1.84
CA TYR A 131 17.84 3.82 -2.05
C TYR A 131 17.44 4.96 -1.10
N GLY A 132 16.43 4.75 -0.27
CA GLY A 132 15.99 5.75 0.70
C GLY A 132 16.80 5.76 1.99
N LEU A 133 17.01 6.97 2.51
CA LEU A 133 17.71 7.18 3.78
C LEU A 133 16.99 6.50 4.95
N ILE A 134 15.66 6.39 4.87
CA ILE A 134 14.83 5.80 5.92
C ILE A 134 14.03 4.64 5.33
N ARG A 135 14.21 3.46 5.94
CA ARG A 135 13.42 2.27 5.64
C ARG A 135 12.00 2.42 6.19
N VAL A 136 11.07 2.75 5.32
CA VAL A 136 9.65 2.89 5.67
C VAL A 136 8.97 1.52 5.61
N PRO A 137 8.48 0.97 6.73
CA PRO A 137 7.75 -0.30 6.71
C PRO A 137 6.41 -0.14 5.97
N ASN A 138 5.99 -1.17 5.23
CA ASN A 138 4.74 -1.16 4.45
C ASN A 138 4.60 0.08 3.53
N HIS A 139 5.72 0.48 2.92
CA HIS A 139 5.81 1.68 2.10
C HIS A 139 4.91 1.59 0.87
N ASN A 140 4.26 2.71 0.56
CA ASN A 140 3.39 2.86 -0.59
C ASN A 140 3.67 4.20 -1.23
N ILE A 141 3.96 4.18 -2.53
CA ILE A 141 4.21 5.39 -3.32
C ILE A 141 3.04 6.37 -3.19
N GLN A 142 3.36 7.62 -2.91
CA GLN A 142 2.45 8.75 -2.81
C GLN A 142 2.79 9.83 -3.83
N ILE A 143 1.77 10.57 -4.25
CA ILE A 143 1.92 11.89 -4.85
C ILE A 143 1.84 12.90 -3.71
N MET A 144 2.87 13.71 -3.58
CA MET A 144 3.10 14.60 -2.45
C MET A 144 3.42 16.00 -2.95
N GLN A 145 3.02 17.01 -2.18
CA GLN A 145 3.49 18.39 -2.38
C GLN A 145 4.53 18.71 -1.30
N LEU A 146 5.72 19.14 -1.72
CA LEU A 146 6.82 19.48 -0.82
C LEU A 146 6.63 20.86 -0.20
N LYS A 147 6.95 20.97 1.08
CA LYS A 147 6.94 22.16 1.91
C LYS A 147 8.27 22.24 2.66
N ILE A 148 9.18 22.98 2.07
CA ILE A 148 10.48 23.29 2.68
C ILE A 148 10.28 24.41 3.70
N HIS A 149 10.69 24.17 4.94
CA HIS A 149 10.68 25.15 6.02
C HIS A 149 12.08 25.25 6.62
N THR A 150 12.61 26.46 6.75
CA THR A 150 13.89 26.70 7.42
C THR A 150 13.66 26.98 8.89
N ILE A 151 14.20 26.13 9.77
CA ILE A 151 14.11 26.24 11.22
C ILE A 151 15.54 26.28 11.76
N ASN A 152 15.93 27.37 12.43
CA ASN A 152 17.27 27.54 13.01
C ASN A 152 18.42 27.32 12.00
N GLY A 153 18.22 27.72 10.74
CA GLY A 153 19.22 27.55 9.68
C GLY A 153 19.27 26.15 9.06
N MET A 154 18.44 25.21 9.51
CA MET A 154 18.28 23.88 8.90
C MET A 154 16.99 23.80 8.11
N GLU A 155 17.04 23.18 6.93
CA GLU A 155 15.87 22.95 6.10
C GLU A 155 15.13 21.66 6.49
N SER A 156 13.81 21.75 6.58
CA SER A 156 12.92 20.64 6.85
C SER A 156 11.99 20.40 5.66
N TYR A 157 12.07 19.19 5.09
CA TYR A 157 11.39 18.78 3.86
C TYR A 157 10.06 18.11 4.19
N ASN A 158 9.06 18.90 4.57
CA ASN A 158 7.74 18.41 4.95
C ASN A 158 6.87 18.13 3.72
N VAL A 159 5.92 17.20 3.81
CA VAL A 159 5.06 16.85 2.67
C VAL A 159 3.57 16.85 3.01
N ILE A 160 2.77 17.23 2.03
CA ILE A 160 1.31 17.08 2.06
C ILE A 160 0.92 15.98 1.07
N ILE A 161 0.35 14.87 1.56
CA ILE A 161 -0.11 13.77 0.71
C ILE A 161 -1.31 14.21 -0.12
N LYS A 162 -1.17 14.17 -1.44
CA LYS A 162 -2.23 14.50 -2.41
C LYS A 162 -2.93 13.25 -2.96
N THR A 163 -2.28 12.08 -2.87
CA THR A 163 -2.86 10.79 -3.32
C THR A 163 -4.23 10.53 -2.73
N TYR A 164 -4.44 10.87 -1.45
CA TYR A 164 -5.72 10.68 -0.78
C TYR A 164 -6.86 11.42 -1.49
N TRP A 165 -6.66 12.71 -1.78
CA TRP A 165 -7.63 13.55 -2.47
C TRP A 165 -7.88 13.10 -3.91
N LEU A 166 -6.83 12.70 -4.62
CA LEU A 166 -6.96 12.12 -5.96
C LEU A 166 -7.77 10.83 -5.94
N ARG A 167 -7.53 9.93 -4.98
CA ARG A 167 -8.30 8.69 -4.81
C ARG A 167 -9.78 8.96 -4.53
N LEU A 168 -10.11 9.98 -3.73
CA LEU A 168 -11.50 10.39 -3.50
C LEU A 168 -12.19 10.81 -4.79
N ILE A 169 -11.55 11.68 -5.56
CA ILE A 169 -12.06 12.16 -6.86
C ILE A 169 -12.25 11.00 -7.83
N GLN A 170 -11.21 10.17 -7.99
CA GLN A 170 -11.24 9.00 -8.85
C GLN A 170 -12.36 8.02 -8.46
N ARG A 171 -12.56 7.78 -7.16
CA ARG A 171 -13.63 6.91 -6.67
C ARG A 171 -15.00 7.45 -7.05
N HIS A 172 -15.24 8.75 -6.86
CA HIS A 172 -16.49 9.38 -7.25
C HIS A 172 -16.73 9.28 -8.76
N TRP A 173 -15.70 9.53 -9.57
CA TRP A 173 -15.79 9.39 -11.03
C TRP A 173 -16.12 7.96 -11.45
N LYS A 174 -15.46 6.96 -10.86
CA LYS A 174 -15.75 5.55 -11.12
C LYS A 174 -17.19 5.18 -10.75
N GLN A 175 -17.71 5.70 -9.63
CA GLN A 175 -19.11 5.48 -9.24
C GLN A 175 -20.10 6.10 -10.24
N ILE A 176 -19.90 7.36 -10.63
CA ILE A 176 -20.75 8.03 -11.62
C ILE A 176 -20.67 7.31 -12.97
N TYR A 177 -19.48 6.95 -13.41
CA TYR A 177 -19.26 6.19 -14.64
C TYR A 177 -20.02 4.85 -14.63
N LYS A 178 -19.92 4.07 -13.53
CA LYS A 178 -20.68 2.82 -13.37
C LYS A 178 -22.19 3.04 -13.47
N LYS A 179 -22.70 4.11 -12.84
CA LYS A 179 -24.13 4.47 -12.91
C LYS A 179 -24.55 4.84 -14.35
N ARG A 180 -23.72 5.61 -15.06
CA ARG A 180 -23.95 5.94 -16.47
C ARG A 180 -24.02 4.70 -17.34
N LEU A 181 -23.06 3.79 -17.19
CA LEU A 181 -23.03 2.53 -17.94
C LEU A 181 -24.29 1.69 -17.70
N SER A 182 -24.77 1.59 -16.45
CA SER A 182 -26.01 0.88 -16.15
C SER A 182 -27.22 1.50 -16.86
N ILE A 183 -27.35 2.83 -16.83
CA ILE A 183 -28.44 3.54 -17.53
C ILE A 183 -28.36 3.33 -19.04
N ILE A 184 -27.16 3.43 -19.63
CA ILE A 184 -26.95 3.22 -21.07
C ILE A 184 -27.35 1.79 -21.46
N LYS A 185 -26.92 0.78 -20.69
CA LYS A 185 -27.30 -0.62 -20.93
C LYS A 185 -28.82 -0.81 -20.91
N GLN A 186 -29.50 -0.22 -19.93
CA GLN A 186 -30.97 -0.29 -19.85
C GLN A 186 -31.64 0.43 -21.01
N ARG A 187 -31.14 1.60 -21.40
CA ARG A 187 -31.69 2.37 -22.54
C ARG A 187 -31.64 1.58 -23.83
N ILE A 188 -30.57 0.82 -24.09
CA ILE A 188 -30.41 0.04 -25.33
C ILE A 188 -31.41 -1.13 -25.41
N GLN A 189 -32.05 -1.52 -24.31
CA GLN A 189 -33.04 -2.62 -24.32
C GLN A 189 -34.26 -2.28 -25.21
N PRO A 190 -34.76 -3.23 -26.01
CA PRO A 190 -35.89 -3.00 -26.92
C PRO A 190 -37.12 -2.41 -26.24
N ASN A 191 -37.49 -2.91 -25.06
CA ASN A 191 -38.64 -2.42 -24.31
C ASN A 191 -38.52 -0.93 -23.95
N ASN A 192 -37.32 -0.48 -23.56
CA ASN A 192 -37.07 0.91 -23.21
C ASN A 192 -36.99 1.82 -24.45
N GLN A 193 -36.53 1.28 -25.58
CA GLN A 193 -36.61 1.98 -26.87
C GLN A 193 -38.06 2.17 -27.30
N GLN A 194 -38.88 1.12 -27.22
CA GLN A 194 -40.31 1.20 -27.53
C GLN A 194 -41.02 2.20 -26.62
N TYR A 195 -40.77 2.14 -25.30
CA TYR A 195 -41.32 3.11 -24.35
C TYR A 195 -40.98 4.55 -24.75
N LYS A 196 -39.71 4.81 -25.09
CA LYS A 196 -39.27 6.14 -25.54
C LYS A 196 -39.98 6.56 -26.83
N SER A 197 -40.19 5.65 -27.78
CA SER A 197 -40.91 5.96 -29.02
C SER A 197 -42.36 6.36 -28.78
N ILE A 198 -43.03 5.74 -27.81
CA ILE A 198 -44.43 6.02 -27.47
C ILE A 198 -44.57 7.30 -26.64
N HIS A 199 -43.70 7.49 -25.64
CA HIS A 199 -43.83 8.56 -24.65
C HIS A 199 -42.90 9.77 -24.89
N GLY A 200 -42.01 9.70 -25.87
CA GLY A 200 -40.99 10.73 -26.18
C GLY A 200 -39.76 10.74 -25.26
N ASN A 201 -39.86 10.12 -24.07
CA ASN A 201 -38.79 10.07 -23.06
C ASN A 201 -38.57 8.65 -22.54
N TYR A 202 -37.37 8.37 -22.03
CA TYR A 202 -37.12 7.12 -21.29
C TYR A 202 -37.87 7.12 -19.93
N PRO A 203 -38.15 5.93 -19.35
CA PRO A 203 -38.70 5.82 -18.00
C PRO A 203 -37.92 6.64 -16.97
N LEU A 204 -38.61 7.18 -15.95
CA LEU A 204 -38.05 8.14 -14.98
C LEU A 204 -36.70 7.71 -14.39
N HIS A 205 -36.54 6.44 -14.01
CA HIS A 205 -35.32 5.91 -13.39
C HIS A 205 -34.09 5.87 -14.31
N ILE A 206 -34.29 5.89 -15.64
CA ILE A 206 -33.24 5.95 -16.67
C ILE A 206 -33.33 7.19 -17.56
N SER A 207 -34.21 8.14 -17.23
CA SER A 207 -34.45 9.33 -18.04
C SER A 207 -33.30 10.34 -17.98
N LYS A 208 -32.68 10.48 -16.80
CA LYS A 208 -31.57 11.42 -16.59
C LYS A 208 -30.23 10.70 -16.40
N LEU A 209 -29.22 11.13 -17.15
CA LEU A 209 -27.85 10.67 -16.95
C LEU A 209 -27.19 11.48 -15.82
N PRO A 210 -26.53 10.84 -14.84
CA PRO A 210 -25.89 11.58 -13.74
C PRO A 210 -24.75 12.46 -14.26
N SER A 211 -24.63 13.67 -13.75
CA SER A 211 -23.53 14.61 -14.01
C SER A 211 -22.46 14.55 -12.91
N LEU A 212 -21.28 15.11 -13.20
CA LEU A 212 -20.27 15.40 -12.19
C LEU A 212 -20.59 16.78 -11.60
N CYS A 213 -21.27 16.85 -10.46
CA CYS A 213 -21.56 18.12 -9.79
C CYS A 213 -20.59 18.31 -8.64
N GLY A 214 -19.77 19.36 -8.68
CA GLY A 214 -18.82 19.80 -7.64
C GLY A 214 -18.25 18.64 -6.83
N MET A 215 -17.17 18.02 -7.30
CA MET A 215 -16.66 16.71 -6.83
C MET A 215 -16.51 16.58 -5.30
N LEU A 216 -16.33 17.70 -4.58
CA LEU A 216 -16.24 17.75 -3.13
C LEU A 216 -17.49 18.31 -2.42
N SER A 217 -18.42 18.92 -3.14
CA SER A 217 -19.65 19.54 -2.59
C SER A 217 -20.53 18.54 -1.83
N THR A 218 -20.51 17.27 -2.25
CA THR A 218 -21.24 16.21 -1.58
C THR A 218 -20.65 15.87 -0.21
N TYR A 219 -19.34 16.07 -0.02
CA TYR A 219 -18.64 15.78 1.23
C TYR A 219 -18.62 16.97 2.20
N GLN A 220 -18.93 18.18 1.72
CA GLN A 220 -19.01 19.37 2.58
C GLN A 220 -20.24 19.34 3.50
N LYS A 221 -21.34 18.70 3.08
CA LYS A 221 -22.60 18.65 3.85
C LYS A 221 -22.53 17.72 5.07
N SER A 222 -21.61 16.74 5.09
CA SER A 222 -21.48 15.79 6.21
C SER A 222 -20.67 16.33 7.40
N LEU A 223 -20.03 17.49 7.27
CA LEU A 223 -19.25 18.12 8.35
C LEU A 223 -20.09 19.03 9.26
N ASN A 224 -21.35 19.30 8.91
CA ASN A 224 -22.29 20.08 9.73
C ASN A 224 -23.15 19.20 10.65
N ILE A 225 -22.56 18.15 11.24
CA ILE A 225 -23.18 17.48 12.38
C ILE A 225 -22.93 18.43 13.56
N LYS A 226 -24.00 19.13 13.97
CA LYS A 226 -23.99 19.92 15.21
C LYS A 226 -23.56 19.00 16.34
N ILE A 227 -22.46 19.37 16.98
CA ILE A 227 -22.16 18.92 18.33
C ILE A 227 -23.11 19.76 19.19
N ASP A 228 -24.21 19.15 19.60
CA ASP A 228 -25.07 19.67 20.66
C ASP A 228 -24.36 19.53 22.02
#